data_AF-A0A699WZC3-F1
#
_entry.id   AF-A0A699WZC3-F1
#
_cell.length_a   1.000
_cell.length_b   1.000
_cell.length_c   1.000
_cell.angle_alpha   90.00
_cell.angle_beta   90.00
_cell.angle_gamma   90.00
#
_symmetry.space_group_name_H-M   'P 1'
#
loop_
_entity.id
_entity.type
_entity.pdbx_description
1 polymer ?
#
loop_
_entity_poly.entity_id
_entity_poly.type
_entity_poly.pdbx_seq_one_letter_code
_entity_poly.pdbx_strand_id
1 'polypeptide(L)'
;GVQDIGTGTYTIVAQVVSSITGIPLDKIEVELGNSSFPPAPVSGGSWATASVLPAIAEATRQAIEQLKAFSAAPKGVFAGTKADQISFEQGQLKSGEKAFAIADVLKAQKQWSAF
;
A
#
# COMPACT_ATOMS: atom_id res chain seq x y z
N GLY A 1 -1.52 6.74 20.40
CA GLY A 1 -2.23 5.70 19.64
C GLY A 1 -3.68 6.10 19.53
N VAL A 2 -4.20 6.19 18.30
CA VAL A 2 -5.65 6.35 18.10
C VAL A 2 -6.31 5.04 18.50
N GLN A 3 -7.10 5.08 19.57
CA GLN A 3 -7.98 3.99 19.96
C GLN A 3 -9.28 4.13 19.17
N ASP A 4 -9.68 3.05 18.48
CA ASP A 4 -10.99 2.95 17.83
C ASP A 4 -12.02 2.56 18.91
N ILE A 5 -12.99 3.45 19.12
CA ILE A 5 -14.09 3.30 20.10
C ILE A 5 -15.41 2.93 19.37
N GLY A 6 -15.33 2.31 18.19
CA GLY A 6 -16.49 1.86 17.42
C GLY A 6 -16.93 2.83 16.31
N THR A 7 -16.01 3.59 15.70
CA THR A 7 -16.33 4.63 14.70
C THR A 7 -16.27 4.18 13.24
N GLY A 8 -15.89 2.94 12.94
CA GLY A 8 -15.76 2.44 11.56
C GLY A 8 -14.52 2.96 10.82
N THR A 9 -13.52 3.46 11.56
CA THR A 9 -12.29 4.03 11.02
C THR A 9 -11.48 2.99 10.23
N TYR A 10 -11.46 1.74 10.70
CA TYR A 10 -10.89 0.61 9.95
C TYR A 10 -11.48 0.47 8.55
N THR A 11 -12.81 0.58 8.42
CA THR A 11 -13.52 0.40 7.15
C THR A 11 -13.20 1.53 6.17
N ILE A 12 -13.17 2.78 6.64
CA ILE A 12 -12.87 3.93 5.77
C ILE A 12 -11.42 3.88 5.28
N VAL A 13 -10.48 3.48 6.13
CA VAL A 13 -9.08 3.30 5.74
C VAL A 13 -8.95 2.20 4.68
N ALA A 14 -9.59 1.05 4.90
CA ALA A 14 -9.57 -0.04 3.93
C ALA A 14 -10.19 0.38 2.59
N GLN A 15 -11.27 1.17 2.61
CA GLN A 15 -11.90 1.73 1.40
C GLN A 15 -10.99 2.71 0.66
N VAL A 16 -10.24 3.56 1.36
CA VAL A 16 -9.28 4.47 0.71
C VAL A 16 -8.15 3.67 0.04
N VAL A 17 -7.58 2.70 0.74
CA VAL A 17 -6.53 1.83 0.17
C VAL A 17 -7.07 1.04 -1.02
N SER A 18 -8.27 0.47 -0.90
CA SER A 18 -8.95 -0.25 -1.98
C SER A 18 -9.20 0.64 -3.19
N SER A 19 -9.63 1.89 -2.97
CA SER A 19 -9.90 2.84 -4.06
C SER A 19 -8.63 3.25 -4.81
N ILE A 20 -7.49 3.36 -4.11
CA ILE A 20 -6.20 3.72 -4.72
C ILE A 20 -5.58 2.51 -5.44
N THR A 21 -5.67 1.33 -4.85
CA THR A 21 -4.95 0.14 -5.32
C THR A 21 -5.79 -0.76 -6.25
N GLY A 22 -7.12 -0.65 -6.18
CA GLY A 22 -8.06 -1.59 -6.77
C GLY A 22 -8.03 -2.98 -6.12
N ILE A 23 -7.32 -3.16 -4.99
CA ILE A 23 -7.33 -4.42 -4.24
C ILE A 23 -8.68 -4.54 -3.52
N PRO A 24 -9.38 -5.69 -3.60
CA PRO A 24 -10.67 -5.84 -2.94
C PRO A 24 -10.51 -5.83 -1.41
N LEU A 25 -11.55 -5.32 -0.72
CA LEU A 25 -11.54 -5.05 0.72
C LEU A 25 -11.23 -6.30 1.57
N ASP A 26 -11.64 -7.49 1.12
CA ASP A 26 -11.37 -8.77 1.80
C ASP A 26 -9.87 -9.15 1.83
N LYS A 27 -9.04 -8.45 1.06
CA LYS A 27 -7.58 -8.59 1.02
C LYS A 27 -6.85 -7.46 1.74
N ILE A 28 -7.57 -6.53 2.38
CA ILE A 28 -7.00 -5.38 3.07
C ILE A 28 -7.27 -5.52 4.56
N GLU A 29 -6.22 -5.80 5.31
CA GLU A 29 -6.23 -5.77 6.76
C GLU A 29 -5.67 -4.43 7.24
N VAL A 30 -6.40 -3.76 8.14
CA VAL A 30 -6.02 -2.48 8.70
C VAL A 30 -5.75 -2.69 10.19
N GLU A 31 -4.53 -2.38 10.63
CA GLU A 31 -4.17 -2.39 12.04
C GLU A 31 -3.99 -0.95 12.54
N LEU A 32 -4.66 -0.59 13.63
CA LEU A 32 -4.54 0.71 14.29
C LEU A 32 -4.25 0.50 15.78
N GLY A 33 -3.52 1.44 16.40
CA GLY A 33 -3.30 1.41 17.85
C GLY A 33 -2.11 0.59 18.35
N ASN A 34 -1.23 0.10 17.46
CA ASN A 34 0.04 -0.51 17.87
C ASN A 34 1.09 0.57 18.15
N SER A 35 1.68 0.56 19.35
CA SER A 35 2.73 1.49 19.79
C SER A 35 4.07 1.34 19.05
N SER A 36 4.22 0.32 18.21
CA SER A 36 5.37 0.13 17.31
C SER A 36 5.24 0.85 15.96
N PHE A 37 4.10 1.50 15.68
CA PHE A 37 3.92 2.31 14.46
C PHE A 37 4.47 3.74 14.63
N PRO A 38 4.85 4.43 13.53
CA PRO A 38 5.32 5.81 13.59
C PRO A 38 4.30 6.72 14.32
N PRO A 39 4.78 7.73 15.08
CA PRO A 39 3.94 8.50 15.98
C PRO A 39 2.83 9.25 15.23
N ALA A 40 1.57 8.89 15.52
CA ALA A 40 0.38 9.60 15.06
C ALA A 40 -0.19 10.47 16.20
N PRO A 41 -0.71 11.68 15.91
CA PRO A 41 -1.27 12.58 16.93
C PRO A 41 -2.45 11.96 17.70
N VAL A 42 -2.61 12.40 18.96
CA VAL A 42 -3.64 11.96 19.92
C VAL A 42 -5.06 12.07 19.35
N SER A 43 -5.88 11.04 19.58
CA SER A 43 -7.27 10.95 19.16
C SER A 43 -8.17 11.88 19.99
N GLY A 44 -8.66 12.94 19.37
CA GLY A 44 -9.81 13.74 19.79
C GLY A 44 -10.68 14.02 18.57
N GLY A 45 -12.01 14.02 18.73
CA GLY A 45 -13.04 13.89 17.69
C GLY A 45 -12.82 14.61 16.35
N SER A 46 -13.38 14.03 15.28
CA SER A 46 -13.44 14.51 13.87
C SER A 46 -12.13 14.90 13.16
N TRP A 47 -11.07 15.30 13.87
CA TRP A 47 -9.78 15.73 13.30
C TRP A 47 -8.79 14.58 13.09
N ALA A 48 -8.90 13.52 13.90
CA ALA A 48 -8.10 12.31 13.71
C ALA A 48 -8.36 11.67 12.33
N THR A 49 -9.60 11.56 11.87
CA THR A 49 -9.92 10.98 10.55
C THR A 49 -9.49 11.92 9.40
N ALA A 50 -9.75 13.23 9.52
CA ALA A 50 -9.45 14.20 8.46
C ALA A 50 -7.95 14.37 8.19
N SER A 51 -7.10 14.29 9.21
CA SER A 51 -5.64 14.37 9.05
C SER A 51 -5.00 13.04 8.64
N VAL A 52 -5.61 11.91 8.99
CA VAL A 52 -5.04 10.57 8.76
C VAL A 52 -5.34 10.05 7.35
N LEU A 53 -6.52 10.31 6.77
CA LEU A 53 -6.85 9.80 5.43
C LEU A 53 -5.92 10.33 4.32
N PRO A 54 -5.54 11.63 4.28
CA PRO A 54 -4.56 12.12 3.31
C PRO A 54 -3.18 11.48 3.50
N ALA A 55 -2.75 11.29 4.75
CA ALA A 55 -1.48 10.64 5.06
C ALA A 55 -1.46 9.17 4.63
N ILE A 56 -2.57 8.43 4.82
CA ILE A 56 -2.72 7.05 4.35
C ILE A 56 -2.72 6.99 2.83
N ALA A 57 -3.45 7.90 2.17
CA ALA A 57 -3.47 7.96 0.71
C ALA A 57 -2.06 8.21 0.15
N GLU A 58 -1.32 9.12 0.76
CA GLU A 58 0.06 9.43 0.38
C GLU A 58 1.01 8.24 0.65
N ALA A 59 0.94 7.63 1.83
CA ALA A 59 1.71 6.43 2.14
C ALA A 59 1.41 5.28 1.17
N THR A 60 0.15 5.12 0.77
CA THR A 60 -0.28 4.10 -0.21
C THR A 60 0.35 4.38 -1.58
N ARG A 61 0.34 5.64 -2.04
CA ARG A 61 0.99 6.02 -3.31
C ARG A 61 2.50 5.79 -3.26
N GLN A 62 3.16 6.17 -2.16
CA GLN A 62 4.60 5.93 -1.99
C GLN A 62 4.94 4.45 -1.99
N ALA A 63 4.12 3.60 -1.37
CA ALA A 63 4.29 2.16 -1.41
C ALA A 63 4.17 1.60 -2.84
N ILE A 64 3.22 2.12 -3.64
CA ILE A 64 3.10 1.76 -5.07
C ILE A 64 4.35 2.18 -5.85
N GLU A 65 4.86 3.39 -5.64
CA GLU A 65 6.06 3.87 -6.32
C GLU A 65 7.31 3.05 -5.96
N GLN A 66 7.47 2.70 -4.68
CA GLN A 66 8.53 1.79 -4.27
C GLN A 66 8.40 0.42 -4.95
N LEU A 67 7.18 -0.13 -5.01
CA LEU A 67 6.91 -1.40 -5.68
C LEU A 67 7.25 -1.35 -7.18
N LYS A 68 6.93 -0.26 -7.88
CA LYS A 68 7.35 -0.05 -9.28
C LYS A 68 8.87 0.01 -9.41
N ALA A 69 9.54 0.76 -8.54
CA ALA A 69 11.00 0.87 -8.53
C ALA A 69 11.68 -0.50 -8.31
N PHE A 70 11.16 -1.30 -7.38
CA PHE A 70 11.65 -2.67 -7.16
C PHE A 70 11.40 -3.58 -8.36
N SER A 71 10.24 -3.44 -9.00
CA SER A 71 9.90 -4.25 -10.16
C SER A 71 10.74 -3.91 -11.39
N ALA A 72 11.17 -2.65 -11.52
CA ALA A 72 12.09 -2.15 -12.54
C ALA A 72 13.57 -2.47 -12.27
N ALA A 73 13.92 -2.85 -11.04
CA ALA A 73 15.30 -3.13 -10.65
C ALA A 73 15.90 -4.27 -11.50
N PRO A 74 17.24 -4.40 -11.58
CA PRO A 74 17.90 -5.41 -12.43
C PRO A 74 17.47 -6.87 -12.19
N LYS A 75 16.85 -7.16 -11.05
CA LYS A 75 16.30 -8.49 -10.68
C LYS A 75 14.79 -8.47 -10.44
N GLY A 76 14.11 -7.38 -10.78
CA GLY A 76 12.67 -7.26 -10.69
C GLY A 76 11.97 -7.95 -11.85
N VAL A 77 10.65 -8.16 -11.70
CA VAL A 77 9.81 -8.82 -12.72
C VAL A 77 9.74 -8.06 -14.06
N PHE A 78 10.07 -6.75 -14.05
CA PHE A 78 10.21 -5.89 -15.21
C PHE A 78 11.64 -5.36 -15.34
N ALA A 79 12.65 -6.19 -15.05
CA ALA A 79 14.06 -5.81 -15.20
C ALA A 79 14.33 -5.20 -16.60
N GLY A 80 14.91 -4.00 -16.61
CA GLY A 80 15.20 -3.26 -17.84
C GLY A 80 14.10 -2.30 -18.29
N THR A 81 12.94 -2.28 -17.63
CA THR A 81 11.89 -1.29 -17.86
C THR A 81 12.01 -0.11 -16.89
N LYS A 82 11.73 1.11 -17.34
CA LYS A 82 11.68 2.29 -16.46
C LYS A 82 10.44 2.23 -15.57
N ALA A 83 10.58 2.64 -14.30
CA ALA A 83 9.46 2.67 -13.35
C ALA A 83 8.25 3.48 -13.88
N ASP A 84 8.49 4.56 -14.64
CA ASP A 84 7.44 5.38 -15.25
C ASP A 84 6.60 4.65 -16.31
N GLN A 85 7.11 3.54 -16.87
CA GLN A 85 6.40 2.69 -17.82
C GLN A 85 5.64 1.55 -17.13
N ILE A 86 5.68 1.51 -15.80
CA ILE A 86 4.99 0.50 -14.99
C ILE A 86 3.76 1.17 -14.39
N SER A 87 2.58 0.74 -14.81
CA SER A 87 1.32 1.15 -14.19
C SER A 87 0.93 0.19 -13.07
N PHE A 88 0.15 0.68 -12.11
CA PHE A 88 -0.43 -0.14 -11.05
C PHE A 88 -1.95 -0.05 -11.13
N GLU A 89 -2.60 -1.18 -11.36
CA GLU A 89 -4.05 -1.24 -11.53
C GLU A 89 -4.58 -2.56 -10.96
N GLN A 90 -5.67 -2.50 -10.18
CA GLN A 90 -6.39 -3.67 -9.67
C GLN A 90 -5.47 -4.68 -8.93
N GLY A 91 -4.54 -4.17 -8.12
CA GLY A 91 -3.58 -5.00 -7.39
C GLY A 91 -2.49 -5.63 -8.26
N GLN A 92 -2.32 -5.17 -9.51
CA GLN A 92 -1.33 -5.68 -10.46
C GLN A 92 -0.42 -4.57 -10.96
N LEU A 93 0.85 -4.90 -11.18
CA LEU A 93 1.75 -4.08 -11.95
C LEU A 93 1.69 -4.49 -13.41
N LYS A 94 1.62 -3.52 -14.31
CA LYS A 94 1.60 -3.76 -15.76
C LYS A 94 2.70 -2.94 -16.43
N SER A 95 3.36 -3.56 -17.41
CA SER A 95 4.25 -2.84 -18.31
C SER A 95 4.18 -3.46 -19.70
N GLY A 96 3.70 -2.69 -20.67
CA GLY A 96 3.36 -3.21 -22.00
C GLY A 96 2.33 -4.35 -21.90
N GLU A 97 2.66 -5.52 -22.47
CA GLU A 97 1.80 -6.71 -22.44
C GLU A 97 1.97 -7.57 -21.17
N LYS A 98 2.97 -7.26 -20.33
CA LYS A 98 3.28 -8.06 -19.14
C LYS A 98 2.53 -7.50 -17.93
N ALA A 99 1.86 -8.38 -17.19
CA ALA A 99 1.16 -8.04 -15.95
C ALA A 99 1.52 -9.05 -14.85
N PHE A 100 1.81 -8.56 -13.65
CA PHE A 100 2.11 -9.39 -12.48
C PHE A 100 1.30 -8.91 -11.27
N ALA A 101 0.74 -9.85 -10.50
CA ALA A 101 0.08 -9.51 -9.24
C ALA A 101 1.10 -9.01 -8.22
N ILE A 102 0.71 -8.05 -7.39
CA ILE A 102 1.54 -7.53 -6.29
C ILE A 102 2.09 -8.65 -5.40
N ALA A 103 1.29 -9.68 -5.15
CA ALA A 103 1.69 -10.82 -4.33
C ALA A 103 2.87 -11.60 -4.93
N ASP A 104 2.93 -11.72 -6.25
CA ASP A 104 4.01 -12.44 -6.93
C ASP A 104 5.29 -11.63 -6.97
N VAL A 105 5.18 -10.31 -7.16
CA VAL A 105 6.31 -9.37 -7.06
C VAL A 105 6.91 -9.39 -5.66
N LEU A 106 6.07 -9.34 -4.61
CA LEU A 106 6.52 -9.39 -3.22
C LEU A 106 7.09 -10.76 -2.82
N LYS A 107 6.53 -11.87 -3.34
CA LYS A 107 7.10 -13.20 -3.12
C LYS A 107 8.49 -13.34 -3.75
N ALA A 108 8.64 -12.88 -4.99
CA ALA A 108 9.94 -12.85 -5.66
C ALA A 108 10.97 -12.04 -4.86
N GLN A 109 10.54 -10.94 -4.22
CA GLN A 109 11.38 -10.16 -3.32
C GLN A 109 11.70 -10.91 -2.01
N LYS A 110 10.72 -11.53 -1.35
CA LYS A 110 10.93 -12.22 -0.06
C LYS A 110 11.86 -13.42 -0.18
N GLN A 111 11.83 -14.11 -1.32
CA GLN A 111 12.78 -15.16 -1.66
C GLN A 111 14.21 -14.62 -1.83
N TRP A 112 14.36 -13.34 -2.17
CA TRP A 112 15.65 -12.68 -2.36
C TRP A 112 16.25 -12.16 -1.06
N SER A 113 15.45 -11.64 -0.11
CA SER A 113 15.96 -11.16 1.19
C SER A 113 16.42 -12.28 2.15
N ALA A 114 16.31 -13.54 1.72
CA ALA A 114 16.75 -14.71 2.48
C ALA A 114 18.18 -15.18 2.13
N PHE A 115 18.89 -14.43 1.28
CA PHE A 115 20.31 -14.61 0.93
C PHE A 115 21.11 -13.34 1.23
#